data_AF-A0A842YDG1-F1
#
_entry.id   AF-A0A842YDG1-F1
#
_cell.length_a   1.000
_cell.length_b   1.000
_cell.length_c   1.000
_cell.angle_alpha   90.00
_cell.angle_beta   90.00
_cell.angle_gamma   90.00
#
_symmetry.space_group_name_H-M   'P 1'
#
loop_
_entity.id
_entity.type
_entity.pdbx_description
1 polymer ?
#
loop_
_entity_poly.entity_id
_entity_poly.type
_entity_poly.pdbx_seq_one_letter_code
_entity_poly.pdbx_strand_id
1 'polypeptide(L)'
;MMMVLFCLGLEGTAHSFGAGIVTDEGDVLSNVWDMLQPEQGGIHPREASRHHSDLGPSIIHSALEKAGISYNAIDIIAFSRGPGLGPCLRTTATMARTIA
;
A
#
# COMPACT_ATOMS: atom_id res chain seq x y z
N MET A 1 -19.46 -18.17 -15.74
CA MET A 1 -18.60 -18.04 -14.54
C MET A 1 -18.33 -16.56 -14.38
N MET A 2 -18.71 -15.95 -13.25
CA MET A 2 -18.30 -14.56 -13.00
C MET A 2 -16.78 -14.52 -12.87
N MET A 3 -16.15 -13.49 -13.43
CA MET A 3 -14.72 -13.26 -13.24
C MET A 3 -14.52 -12.67 -11.85
N VAL A 4 -13.60 -13.24 -11.08
CA VAL A 4 -13.17 -12.70 -9.78
C VAL A 4 -12.44 -11.38 -10.02
N LEU A 5 -12.78 -10.35 -9.24
CA LEU A 5 -12.14 -9.03 -9.30
C LEU A 5 -11.05 -8.93 -8.24
N PHE A 6 -9.90 -8.35 -8.60
CA PHE A 6 -8.78 -8.14 -7.69
C PHE A 6 -8.61 -6.66 -7.33
N CYS A 7 -8.55 -6.35 -6.04
CA CYS A 7 -8.29 -5.02 -5.53
C CYS A 7 -6.91 -4.94 -4.86
N LEU A 8 -6.06 -4.02 -5.31
CA LEU A 8 -4.85 -3.59 -4.61
C LEU A 8 -5.18 -2.43 -3.66
N GLY A 9 -5.01 -2.62 -2.36
CA GLY A 9 -5.17 -1.58 -1.33
C GLY A 9 -3.83 -1.07 -0.81
N LEU A 10 -3.65 0.25 -0.76
CA LEU A 10 -2.46 0.91 -0.19
C LEU A 10 -2.79 1.67 1.11
N GLU A 11 -2.13 1.28 2.20
CA GLU A 11 -2.19 1.97 3.50
C GLU A 11 -0.90 2.74 3.75
N GLY A 12 -1.00 4.02 4.10
CA GLY A 12 0.17 4.85 4.39
C GLY A 12 -0.22 6.18 5.01
N THR A 13 -1.12 6.14 6.00
CA THR A 13 -1.60 7.34 6.70
C THR A 13 -0.60 7.88 7.73
N ALA A 14 0.25 7.02 8.31
CA ALA A 14 1.12 7.35 9.42
C ALA A 14 2.58 6.89 9.21
N HIS A 15 3.09 5.98 10.03
CA HIS A 15 4.48 5.51 10.03
C HIS A 15 4.64 4.11 9.41
N SER A 16 3.54 3.38 9.21
CA SER A 16 3.52 2.14 8.46
C SER A 16 3.10 2.38 7.01
N PHE A 17 3.71 1.64 6.09
CA PHE A 17 3.24 1.50 4.71
C PHE A 17 2.88 0.05 4.45
N GLY A 18 1.74 -0.19 3.80
CA GLY A 18 1.28 -1.53 3.48
C GLY A 18 0.58 -1.61 2.14
N ALA A 19 0.71 -2.77 1.50
CA ALA A 19 -0.02 -3.16 0.30
C ALA A 19 -0.72 -4.50 0.56
N GLY A 20 -2.01 -4.56 0.27
CA GLY A 20 -2.81 -5.77 0.37
C GLY A 20 -3.57 -6.05 -0.92
N ILE A 21 -3.78 -7.33 -1.22
CA ILE A 21 -4.59 -7.75 -2.37
C ILE A 21 -5.74 -8.59 -1.86
N VAL A 22 -6.96 -8.20 -2.25
CA VAL A 22 -8.20 -8.89 -1.88
C VAL A 22 -9.05 -9.16 -3.12
N THR A 23 -9.92 -10.16 -3.04
CA THR A 23 -10.93 -10.45 -4.06
C THR A 23 -12.29 -9.83 -3.71
N ASP A 24 -13.17 -9.66 -4.69
CA ASP A 24 -14.58 -9.30 -4.46
C ASP A 24 -15.39 -10.39 -3.75
N GLU A 25 -14.87 -11.62 -3.69
CA GLU A 25 -15.40 -12.73 -2.90
C GLU A 25 -15.00 -12.66 -1.41
N GLY A 26 -14.07 -11.74 -1.06
CA GLY A 26 -13.64 -11.50 0.31
C GLY A 26 -12.35 -12.24 0.72
N ASP A 27 -11.66 -12.89 -0.21
CA ASP A 27 -10.39 -13.54 0.08
C ASP A 27 -9.27 -12.51 0.23
N VAL A 28 -8.38 -12.74 1.20
CA VAL A 28 -7.16 -11.95 1.38
C VAL A 28 -5.99 -12.74 0.80
N LEU A 29 -5.52 -12.34 -0.38
CA LEU A 29 -4.45 -13.05 -1.09
C LEU A 29 -3.06 -12.62 -0.61
N SER A 30 -2.92 -11.36 -0.18
CA SER A 30 -1.69 -10.88 0.43
C SER A 30 -1.91 -9.68 1.33
N ASN A 31 -1.01 -9.52 2.30
CA ASN A 31 -0.90 -8.35 3.15
C ASN A 31 0.57 -8.16 3.54
N VAL A 32 1.26 -7.22 2.88
CA VAL A 32 2.67 -6.92 3.08
C VAL A 32 2.81 -5.51 3.60
N TRP A 33 3.59 -5.32 4.66
CA TRP A 33 3.76 -4.01 5.27
C TRP A 33 5.11 -3.90 5.94
N ASP A 34 5.54 -2.66 6.11
CA ASP A 34 6.69 -2.28 6.93
C ASP A 34 6.31 -1.05 7.79
N MET A 35 7.04 -0.83 8.88
CA MET A 35 6.79 0.23 9.85
C MET A 35 8.10 0.94 10.17
N LEU A 36 8.12 2.26 9.96
CA LEU A 36 9.20 3.08 10.48
C LEU A 36 9.22 2.99 12.00
N GLN A 37 10.33 2.50 12.55
CA GLN A 37 10.60 2.41 13.98
C GLN A 37 11.71 3.40 14.38
N PRO A 38 11.36 4.61 14.86
CA PRO A 38 12.35 5.55 15.37
C PRO A 38 13.03 5.00 16.63
N GLU A 39 14.36 5.07 16.71
CA GLU A 39 15.09 4.65 17.92
C GLU A 39 14.74 5.51 19.14
N GLN A 40 14.41 6.79 18.93
CA GLN A 40 14.02 7.75 19.97
C GLN A 40 13.00 8.77 19.44
N GLY A 41 12.14 9.27 20.32
CA GLY A 41 11.18 10.33 19.99
C GLY A 41 9.86 9.84 19.39
N GLY A 42 9.15 10.75 18.72
CA GLY A 42 7.87 10.48 18.05
C GLY A 42 8.03 10.38 16.53
N ILE A 43 6.93 10.11 15.83
CA ILE A 43 6.91 9.97 14.37
C ILE A 43 7.22 11.32 13.72
N HIS A 44 8.34 11.41 13.02
CA HIS A 44 8.67 12.59 12.22
C HIS A 44 8.03 12.48 10.81
N PRO A 45 7.09 13.38 10.42
CA PRO A 45 6.32 13.21 9.18
C PRO A 45 7.17 13.10 7.90
N ARG A 46 8.32 13.77 7.85
CA ARG A 46 9.23 13.69 6.70
C ARG A 46 9.90 12.31 6.62
N GLU A 47 10.32 11.76 7.75
CA GLU A 47 10.97 10.45 7.79
C GLU A 47 9.98 9.35 7.42
N ALA A 48 8.76 9.42 7.95
CA ALA A 48 7.67 8.50 7.60
C ALA A 48 7.37 8.52 6.09
N SER A 49 7.23 9.71 5.48
CA SER A 49 7.00 9.80 4.04
C SER A 49 8.18 9.31 3.18
N ARG A 50 9.42 9.44 3.68
CA ARG A 50 10.62 8.94 3.00
C ARG A 50 10.66 7.42 3.08
N HIS A 51 10.42 6.84 4.26
CA HIS A 51 10.25 5.41 4.46
C HIS A 51 9.22 4.81 3.47
N HIS A 52 8.05 5.45 3.32
CA HIS A 52 7.05 5.02 2.34
C HIS A 52 7.58 5.11 0.90
N SER A 53 8.30 6.17 0.55
CA SER A 53 8.83 6.36 -0.81
C SER A 53 9.92 5.35 -1.16
N ASP A 54 10.78 5.01 -0.19
CA ASP A 54 11.93 4.12 -0.36
C ASP A 54 11.49 2.63 -0.42
N LEU A 55 10.52 2.22 0.40
CA LEU A 55 10.06 0.82 0.48
C LEU A 55 8.74 0.53 -0.23
N GLY A 56 7.93 1.55 -0.54
CA GLY A 56 6.61 1.36 -1.13
C GLY A 56 6.61 0.50 -2.40
N PRO A 57 7.50 0.74 -3.38
CA PRO A 57 7.59 -0.07 -4.59
C PRO A 57 7.89 -1.55 -4.32
N SER A 58 8.80 -1.86 -3.38
CA SER A 58 9.13 -3.25 -3.05
C SER A 58 8.00 -3.94 -2.29
N ILE A 59 7.32 -3.24 -1.38
CA ILE A 59 6.15 -3.75 -0.66
C ILE A 59 5.01 -4.10 -1.63
N ILE A 60 4.72 -3.23 -2.60
CA ILE A 60 3.69 -3.47 -3.62
C ILE A 60 4.07 -4.67 -4.48
N HIS A 61 5.32 -4.76 -4.91
CA HIS A 61 5.79 -5.90 -5.69
C HIS A 61 5.67 -7.22 -4.92
N SER A 62 6.11 -7.25 -3.65
CA SER A 62 5.97 -8.44 -2.80
C SER A 62 4.51 -8.80 -2.51
N ALA A 63 3.59 -7.84 -2.46
CA ALA A 63 2.16 -8.11 -2.33
C ALA A 63 1.62 -8.85 -3.56
N LEU A 64 2.03 -8.44 -4.77
CA LEU A 64 1.69 -9.12 -6.03
C LEU A 64 2.30 -10.52 -6.12
N GLU A 65 3.57 -10.68 -5.77
CA GLU A 65 4.24 -11.98 -5.75
C GLU A 65 3.54 -12.96 -4.79
N LYS A 66 3.20 -12.52 -3.58
CA LYS A 66 2.48 -13.35 -2.60
C LYS A 66 1.06 -13.69 -3.03
N ALA A 67 0.38 -12.76 -3.70
CA ALA A 67 -0.95 -13.02 -4.25
C ALA A 67 -0.92 -13.91 -5.51
N GLY A 68 0.26 -14.10 -6.12
CA GLY A 68 0.42 -14.90 -7.33
C GLY A 68 -0.19 -14.25 -8.57
N ILE A 69 -0.33 -12.92 -8.60
CA ILE A 69 -0.91 -12.19 -9.73
C ILE A 69 0.06 -11.15 -10.29
N SER A 70 -0.16 -10.77 -11.56
CA SER A 70 0.57 -9.68 -12.20
C SER A 70 -0.17 -8.35 -12.06
N TYR A 71 0.51 -7.22 -12.32
CA TYR A 71 -0.12 -5.90 -12.34
C TYR A 71 -1.35 -5.83 -13.27
N ASN A 72 -1.33 -6.53 -14.41
CA ASN A 72 -2.42 -6.53 -15.39
C ASN A 72 -3.69 -7.23 -14.90
N ALA A 73 -3.63 -7.95 -13.78
CA ALA A 73 -4.78 -8.61 -13.18
C ALA A 73 -5.49 -7.73 -12.14
N ILE A 74 -4.96 -6.54 -11.80
CA ILE A 74 -5.59 -5.64 -10.84
C ILE A 74 -6.76 -4.92 -11.53
N ASP A 75 -7.97 -5.08 -10.98
CA ASP A 75 -9.17 -4.39 -11.47
C ASP A 75 -9.41 -3.06 -10.74
N ILE A 76 -9.02 -3.00 -9.46
CA ILE A 76 -9.28 -1.85 -8.59
C ILE A 76 -8.02 -1.49 -7.80
N ILE A 77 -7.73 -0.18 -7.72
CA ILE A 77 -6.69 0.36 -6.84
C ILE A 77 -7.35 1.25 -5.80
N ALA A 78 -7.28 0.84 -4.54
CA ALA A 78 -7.74 1.59 -3.39
C ALA A 78 -6.55 2.15 -2.61
N PHE A 79 -6.73 3.31 -1.98
CA PHE A 79 -5.72 3.85 -1.08
C PHE A 79 -6.34 4.64 0.07
N SER A 80 -5.60 4.71 1.16
CA SER A 80 -5.96 5.51 2.33
C SER A 80 -5.87 7.01 2.05
N ARG A 81 -7.02 7.64 1.77
CA ARG A 81 -7.10 9.09 1.51
C ARG A 81 -6.98 9.94 2.79
N GLY A 82 -7.24 9.36 3.96
CA GLY A 82 -7.13 10.02 5.26
C GLY A 82 -8.14 9.48 6.29
N PRO A 83 -8.10 9.99 7.53
CA PRO A 83 -7.17 11.02 8.05
C PRO A 83 -5.72 10.52 8.14
N GLY A 84 -4.73 11.43 8.29
CA GLY A 84 -3.32 11.03 8.38
C GLY A 84 -2.32 12.19 8.24
N LEU A 85 -1.03 11.83 8.24
CA LEU A 85 0.09 12.75 8.04
C LEU A 85 0.13 13.21 6.58
N GLY A 86 -0.01 14.52 6.35
CA GLY A 86 -0.06 15.10 5.01
C GLY A 86 1.04 14.62 4.03
N PRO A 87 2.32 14.55 4.45
CA PRO A 87 3.38 13.98 3.62
C PRO A 87 3.14 12.52 3.21
N CYS A 88 2.77 11.66 4.17
CA CYS A 88 2.51 10.23 3.93
C CYS A 88 1.30 10.03 3.00
N LEU A 89 0.20 10.75 3.25
CA LEU A 89 -0.99 10.71 2.39
C LEU A 89 -0.67 11.09 0.93
N ARG A 90 0.17 12.12 0.71
CA ARG A 90 0.57 12.51 -0.64
C ARG A 90 1.45 11.46 -1.31
N THR A 91 2.37 10.85 -0.58
CA THR A 91 3.21 9.76 -1.09
C THR A 91 2.34 8.56 -1.50
N THR A 92 1.49 8.05 -0.61
CA THR A 92 0.59 6.92 -0.87
C THR A 92 -0.35 7.20 -2.03
N ALA A 93 -0.97 8.38 -2.05
CA ALA A 93 -1.89 8.76 -3.11
C ALA A 93 -1.20 8.94 -4.48
N THR A 94 0.07 9.38 -4.49
CA THR A 94 0.88 9.44 -5.72
C THR A 94 1.18 8.04 -6.24
N MET A 95 1.62 7.12 -5.38
CA MET A 95 1.87 5.73 -5.77
C MET A 95 0.62 5.08 -6.36
N ALA A 96 -0.53 5.21 -5.69
CA ALA A 96 -1.80 4.67 -6.18
C ALA A 96 -2.14 5.17 -7.58
N ARG A 97 -2.00 6.50 -7.81
CA ARG A 97 -2.29 7.12 -9.11
C ARG A 97 -1.24 6.86 -10.19
N THR A 98 -0.03 6.45 -9.84
CA THR A 98 0.98 6.03 -10.80
C THR A 98 0.72 4.61 -11.32
N ILE A 99 0.09 3.76 -10.51
CA ILE A 99 -0.24 2.38 -10.87
C ILE A 99 -1.54 2.33 -11.69
N ALA A 100 -2.49 3.22 -11.39
CA ALA A 100 -3.78 3.36 -12.09
C ALA A 100 -3.61 3.92 -13.50
#